data_AF-A0AA43D524-F1
#
_entry.id   AF-A0AA43D524-F1
#
_cell.length_a   1.000
_cell.length_b   1.000
_cell.length_c   1.000
_cell.angle_alpha   90.00
_cell.angle_beta   90.00
_cell.angle_gamma   90.00
#
_symmetry.space_group_name_H-M   'P 1'
#
loop_
_entity.id
_entity.type
_entity.pdbx_description
1 polymer ?
#
loop_
_entity_poly.entity_id
_entity_poly.type
_entity_poly.pdbx_seq_one_letter_code
_entity_poly.pdbx_strand_id
1 'polypeptide(L)'
;MAKQGDKIANARTGQKMIFLKTGKETNGNLLAIDSYNPKTDTREPIHIHPKQESSAEVITGKLHFWVDGKEQILRPGEKIIIPAGVPHYFWNQDDEEAHSIQQFSPALTIDEFFETFFALSRDGKLNEKGIPTFIHASMIMLKHKNDIRVVNPPWIIQLITYLILTPIGWLMGYRNNYQSVN
;
A
#
# COMPACT_ATOMS: atom_id res chain seq x y z
N MET A 1 -8.76 9.39 8.14
CA MET A 1 -8.13 8.62 9.21
C MET A 1 -9.08 7.51 9.50
N ALA A 2 -8.69 6.34 9.04
CA ALA A 2 -9.43 5.10 9.18
C ALA A 2 -9.72 4.81 10.66
N LYS A 3 -10.82 4.09 10.88
CA LYS A 3 -11.21 3.49 12.14
C LYS A 3 -11.38 1.99 11.94
N GLN A 4 -11.33 1.24 13.03
CA GLN A 4 -11.70 -0.17 12.99
C GLN A 4 -13.11 -0.34 12.36
N GLY A 5 -13.21 -1.28 11.43
CA GLY A 5 -14.42 -1.58 10.68
C GLY A 5 -14.59 -0.79 9.38
N ASP A 6 -13.82 0.28 9.17
CA ASP A 6 -13.85 1.03 7.92
C ASP A 6 -13.42 0.14 6.74
N LYS A 7 -14.02 0.39 5.57
CA LYS A 7 -13.77 -0.37 4.35
C LYS A 7 -13.32 0.54 3.24
N ILE A 8 -12.27 0.13 2.52
CA ILE A 8 -11.79 0.81 1.32
C ILE A 8 -11.65 -0.19 0.18
N ALA A 9 -11.81 0.27 -1.06
CA ALA A 9 -11.62 -0.54 -2.24
C ALA A 9 -10.73 0.17 -3.28
N ASN A 10 -9.87 -0.61 -3.93
CA ASN A 10 -9.02 -0.17 -5.02
C ASN A 10 -9.70 -0.47 -6.35
N ALA A 11 -10.25 0.55 -7.02
CA ALA A 11 -10.99 0.39 -8.26
C ALA A 11 -10.15 -0.22 -9.41
N ARG A 12 -8.82 -0.12 -9.35
CA ARG A 12 -7.91 -0.69 -10.36
C ARG A 12 -7.75 -2.21 -10.26
N THR A 13 -7.68 -2.74 -9.04
CA THR A 13 -7.40 -4.16 -8.80
C THR A 13 -8.61 -4.93 -8.28
N GLY A 14 -9.69 -4.23 -7.91
CA GLY A 14 -10.82 -4.80 -7.20
C GLY A 14 -10.55 -5.14 -5.73
N GLN A 15 -9.31 -4.92 -5.24
CA GLN A 15 -8.94 -5.23 -3.85
C GLN A 15 -9.83 -4.47 -2.88
N LYS A 16 -10.27 -5.16 -1.83
CA LYS A 16 -11.00 -4.57 -0.70
C LYS A 16 -10.20 -4.79 0.57
N MET A 17 -10.17 -3.78 1.42
CA MET A 17 -9.55 -3.82 2.74
C MET A 17 -10.58 -3.43 3.78
N ILE A 18 -10.62 -4.17 4.88
CA ILE A 18 -11.38 -3.85 6.08
C ILE A 18 -10.37 -3.67 7.22
N PHE A 19 -10.39 -2.51 7.88
CA PHE A 19 -9.45 -2.24 8.97
C PHE A 19 -9.87 -3.01 10.23
N LEU A 20 -9.06 -4.00 10.65
CA LEU A 20 -9.29 -4.74 11.89
C LEU A 20 -8.73 -3.99 13.10
N LYS A 21 -7.57 -3.35 12.93
CA LYS A 21 -6.93 -2.43 13.89
C LYS A 21 -6.18 -1.37 13.11
N THR A 22 -6.30 -0.11 13.51
CA THR A 22 -5.58 1.01 12.86
C THR A 22 -4.33 1.41 13.64
N GLY A 23 -3.43 2.18 12.99
CA GLY A 23 -2.27 2.73 13.68
C GLY A 23 -2.69 3.61 14.86
N LYS A 24 -3.76 4.39 14.69
CA LYS A 24 -4.29 5.25 15.76
C LYS A 24 -4.77 4.43 16.98
N GLU A 25 -5.53 3.37 16.77
CA GLU A 25 -6.07 2.53 17.87
C GLU A 25 -4.99 1.75 18.60
N THR A 26 -3.86 1.50 17.94
CA THR A 26 -2.73 0.75 18.50
C THR A 26 -1.57 1.64 18.96
N ASN A 27 -1.76 2.96 19.02
CA ASN A 27 -0.70 3.94 19.34
C ASN A 27 0.53 3.80 18.44
N GLY A 28 0.31 3.54 17.15
CA GLY A 28 1.34 3.40 16.12
C GLY A 28 2.00 2.03 16.05
N ASN A 29 1.57 1.06 16.87
CA ASN A 29 2.27 -0.23 17.00
C ASN A 29 1.87 -1.28 15.97
N LEU A 30 0.61 -1.32 15.53
CA LEU A 30 0.14 -2.36 14.61
C LEU A 30 -1.02 -1.86 13.74
N LEU A 31 -0.89 -2.05 12.42
CA LEU A 31 -2.01 -2.06 11.50
C LEU A 31 -2.36 -3.52 11.21
N ALA A 32 -3.64 -3.87 11.28
CA ALA A 32 -4.14 -5.17 10.85
C ALA A 32 -5.34 -4.97 9.90
N ILE A 33 -5.29 -5.62 8.74
CA ILE A 33 -6.25 -5.49 7.66
C ILE A 33 -6.77 -6.88 7.29
N ASP A 34 -8.08 -6.97 7.12
CA ASP A 34 -8.74 -8.08 6.44
C ASP A 34 -8.86 -7.73 4.95
N SER A 35 -8.09 -8.42 4.10
CA SER A 35 -7.88 -8.08 2.68
C SER A 35 -8.45 -9.15 1.76
N TYR A 36 -9.23 -8.70 0.77
CA TYR A 36 -9.82 -9.51 -0.28
C TYR A 36 -9.27 -9.07 -1.63
N ASN A 37 -8.69 -10.01 -2.37
CA ASN A 37 -7.89 -9.77 -3.56
C ASN A 37 -8.44 -10.61 -4.71
N PRO A 38 -9.29 -10.06 -5.59
CA PRO A 38 -9.76 -10.78 -6.77
C PRO A 38 -8.65 -10.92 -7.81
N LYS A 39 -8.88 -11.74 -8.83
CA LYS A 39 -7.96 -11.89 -9.96
C LYS A 39 -7.64 -10.55 -10.60
N THR A 40 -6.36 -10.27 -10.80
CA THR A 40 -5.89 -9.06 -11.47
C THR A 40 -4.53 -9.29 -12.15
N ASP A 41 -4.40 -8.82 -13.38
CA ASP A 41 -3.10 -8.74 -14.08
C ASP A 41 -2.30 -7.50 -13.65
N THR A 42 -2.96 -6.54 -13.00
CA THR A 42 -2.35 -5.32 -12.49
C THR A 42 -1.46 -5.63 -11.29
N ARG A 43 -0.21 -5.16 -11.34
CA ARG A 43 0.77 -5.29 -10.25
C ARG A 43 1.14 -3.92 -9.70
N GLU A 44 1.44 -3.89 -8.40
CA GLU A 44 2.03 -2.72 -7.77
C GLU A 44 3.52 -2.59 -8.15
N PRO A 45 4.09 -1.38 -8.10
CA PRO A 45 5.53 -1.22 -8.18
C PRO A 45 6.24 -1.99 -7.07
N ILE A 46 7.42 -2.53 -7.38
CA ILE A 46 8.30 -3.11 -6.35
C ILE A 46 8.61 -2.03 -5.30
N HIS A 47 8.31 -2.35 -4.05
CA HIS A 47 8.46 -1.43 -2.93
C HIS A 47 9.13 -2.10 -1.73
N ILE A 48 9.50 -1.27 -0.77
CA ILE A 48 10.00 -1.66 0.55
C ILE A 48 9.20 -0.93 1.63
N HIS A 49 9.09 -1.57 2.79
CA HIS A 49 8.76 -0.89 4.04
C HIS A 49 10.05 -0.63 4.82
N PRO A 50 10.57 0.61 4.88
CA PRO A 50 11.91 0.85 5.41
C PRO A 50 11.99 0.73 6.94
N LYS A 51 10.84 0.78 7.62
CA LYS A 51 10.77 0.67 9.09
C LYS A 51 9.73 -0.31 9.59
N GLN A 52 8.96 -0.94 8.71
CA GLN A 52 7.87 -1.86 9.08
C GLN A 52 8.23 -3.26 8.60
N GLU A 53 8.00 -4.25 9.45
CA GLU A 53 7.75 -5.60 9.00
C GLU A 53 6.33 -5.65 8.40
N SER A 54 6.17 -6.28 7.24
CA SER A 54 4.88 -6.60 6.66
C SER A 54 4.65 -8.11 6.67
N SER A 55 3.42 -8.56 6.89
CA SER A 55 3.08 -9.98 6.85
C SER A 55 1.71 -10.21 6.24
N ALA A 56 1.50 -11.42 5.72
CA ALA A 56 0.22 -11.86 5.21
C ALA A 56 -0.01 -13.33 5.58
N GLU A 57 -1.19 -13.64 6.07
CA GLU A 57 -1.68 -14.99 6.32
C GLU A 57 -2.90 -15.25 5.45
N VAL A 58 -2.85 -16.29 4.60
CA VAL A 58 -3.93 -16.59 3.66
C VAL A 58 -5.00 -17.42 4.37
N ILE A 59 -6.25 -16.99 4.27
CA ILE A 59 -7.42 -17.65 4.87
C ILE A 59 -8.13 -18.53 3.84
N THR A 60 -8.38 -18.00 2.63
CA THR A 60 -8.92 -18.75 1.49
C THR A 60 -8.27 -18.28 0.17
N GLY A 61 -8.40 -19.06 -0.90
CA GLY A 61 -7.74 -18.79 -2.18
C GLY A 61 -6.20 -18.87 -2.09
N LYS A 62 -5.51 -18.17 -3.00
CA LYS A 62 -4.04 -18.15 -3.10
C LYS A 62 -3.52 -16.75 -3.36
N LEU A 63 -2.41 -16.38 -2.72
CA LEU A 63 -1.71 -15.13 -3.01
C LEU A 63 -0.30 -15.41 -3.53
N HIS A 64 0.07 -14.67 -4.57
CA HIS A 64 1.40 -14.73 -5.17
C HIS A 64 2.21 -13.56 -4.66
N PHE A 65 3.43 -13.84 -4.24
CA PHE A 65 4.37 -12.85 -3.74
C PHE A 65 5.65 -12.93 -4.57
N TRP A 66 6.21 -11.77 -4.86
CA TRP A 66 7.59 -11.65 -5.26
C TRP A 66 8.33 -10.97 -4.10
N VAL A 67 9.38 -11.60 -3.58
CA VAL A 67 10.16 -11.13 -2.44
C VAL A 67 11.64 -11.37 -2.73
N ASP A 68 12.42 -10.28 -2.76
CA ASP A 68 13.87 -10.30 -2.95
C ASP A 68 14.35 -11.22 -4.10
N GLY A 69 13.73 -11.06 -5.28
CA GLY A 69 14.10 -11.84 -6.47
C GLY A 69 13.43 -13.21 -6.59
N LYS A 70 12.60 -13.62 -5.63
CA LYS A 70 11.97 -14.94 -5.62
C LYS A 70 10.46 -14.83 -5.63
N GLU A 71 9.81 -15.62 -6.49
CA GLU A 71 8.36 -15.80 -6.46
C GLU A 71 7.99 -16.95 -5.52
N GLN A 72 6.89 -16.77 -4.81
CA GLN A 72 6.30 -17.79 -3.95
C GLN A 72 4.78 -17.65 -3.90
N ILE A 73 4.10 -18.76 -3.63
CA ILE A 73 2.65 -18.85 -3.59
C ILE A 73 2.25 -19.26 -2.18
N LEU A 74 1.43 -18.44 -1.53
CA LEU A 74 0.80 -18.77 -0.26
C LEU A 74 -0.57 -19.38 -0.49
N ARG A 75 -0.83 -20.50 0.18
CA ARG A 75 -2.09 -21.26 0.24
C ARG A 75 -2.79 -21.04 1.57
N PRO A 76 -4.05 -21.46 1.72
CA PRO A 76 -4.79 -21.33 2.97
C PRO A 76 -4.03 -21.92 4.16
N GLY A 77 -3.92 -21.14 5.24
CA GLY A 77 -3.16 -21.45 6.45
C GLY A 77 -1.67 -21.12 6.39
N GLU A 78 -1.13 -20.76 5.22
CA GLU A 78 0.26 -20.34 5.09
C GLU A 78 0.43 -18.84 5.38
N LYS A 79 1.57 -18.50 5.99
CA LYS A 79 1.93 -17.13 6.36
C LYS A 79 3.31 -16.77 5.83
N ILE A 80 3.44 -15.51 5.39
CA ILE A 80 4.73 -14.87 5.11
C ILE A 80 4.98 -13.75 6.11
N ILE A 81 6.25 -13.58 6.48
CA ILE A 81 6.76 -12.39 7.16
C ILE A 81 7.85 -11.80 6.28
N ILE A 82 7.73 -10.52 5.96
CA ILE A 82 8.65 -9.75 5.13
C ILE A 82 9.35 -8.72 6.02
N PRO A 83 10.64 -8.92 6.34
CA PRO A 83 11.39 -7.99 7.15
C PRO A 83 11.44 -6.57 6.55
N ALA A 84 11.63 -5.58 7.43
CA ALA A 84 11.82 -4.20 6.99
C ALA A 84 12.98 -4.07 5.99
N GLY A 85 12.76 -3.29 4.94
CA GLY A 85 13.73 -3.01 3.88
C GLY A 85 13.81 -4.07 2.78
N VAL A 86 13.10 -5.19 2.88
CA VAL A 86 13.12 -6.25 1.86
C VAL A 86 12.20 -5.87 0.68
N PRO A 87 12.69 -5.83 -0.57
CA PRO A 87 11.87 -5.54 -1.75
C PRO A 87 10.79 -6.58 -1.99
N HIS A 88 9.54 -6.14 -2.19
CA HIS A 88 8.43 -7.04 -2.47
C HIS A 88 7.27 -6.37 -3.22
N TYR A 89 6.37 -7.22 -3.70
CA TYR A 89 4.99 -6.91 -4.07
C TYR A 89 4.17 -8.22 -4.08
N PHE A 90 2.84 -8.11 -4.12
CA PHE A 90 1.95 -9.27 -4.18
C PHE A 90 0.83 -9.06 -5.20
N TRP A 91 0.22 -10.16 -5.64
CA TRP A 91 -0.94 -10.14 -6.54
C TRP A 91 -1.76 -11.43 -6.40
N ASN A 92 -2.96 -11.42 -6.97
CA ASN A 92 -3.73 -12.63 -7.21
C ASN A 92 -3.92 -12.82 -8.72
N GLN A 93 -3.40 -13.91 -9.27
CA GLN A 93 -3.58 -14.31 -10.68
C GLN A 93 -4.49 -15.53 -10.85
N ASP A 94 -4.96 -16.11 -9.76
CA ASP A 94 -5.91 -17.22 -9.78
C ASP A 94 -7.34 -16.72 -9.94
N ASP A 95 -8.24 -17.55 -10.47
CA ASP A 95 -9.65 -17.19 -10.71
C ASP A 95 -10.46 -17.01 -9.41
N GLU A 96 -10.03 -17.66 -8.33
CA GLU A 96 -10.63 -17.54 -7.00
C GLU A 96 -10.14 -16.28 -6.29
N GLU A 97 -11.05 -15.52 -5.66
CA GLU A 97 -10.67 -14.39 -4.80
C GLU A 97 -9.84 -14.89 -3.60
N ALA A 98 -8.69 -14.26 -3.38
CA ALA A 98 -7.85 -14.58 -2.24
C ALA A 98 -8.22 -13.72 -1.04
N HIS A 99 -8.36 -14.34 0.12
CA HIS A 99 -8.65 -13.69 1.39
C HIS A 99 -7.45 -13.85 2.31
N SER A 100 -6.95 -12.75 2.88
CA SER A 100 -5.79 -12.76 3.76
C SER A 100 -5.90 -11.74 4.89
N ILE A 101 -5.28 -12.06 6.02
CA ILE A 101 -5.02 -11.06 7.08
C ILE A 101 -3.63 -10.49 6.86
N GLN A 102 -3.56 -9.19 6.62
CA GLN A 102 -2.31 -8.46 6.42
C GLN A 102 -1.98 -7.59 7.61
N GLN A 103 -0.71 -7.53 7.99
CA GLN A 103 -0.27 -6.76 9.15
C GLN A 103 1.01 -5.97 8.85
N PHE A 104 1.11 -4.80 9.47
CA PHE A 104 2.28 -3.92 9.39
C PHE A 104 2.69 -3.47 10.80
N SER A 105 3.95 -3.69 11.16
CA SER A 105 4.47 -3.42 12.50
C SER A 105 5.86 -2.76 12.45
N PRO A 106 6.07 -1.59 13.07
CA PRO A 106 5.05 -0.69 13.60
C PRO A 106 4.06 -0.23 12.52
N ALA A 107 2.87 0.23 12.91
CA ALA A 107 1.85 0.74 11.99
C ALA A 107 2.30 2.03 11.29
N LEU A 108 2.98 2.91 12.04
CA LEU A 108 3.30 4.27 11.61
C LEU A 108 2.04 4.97 11.08
N THR A 109 2.04 5.41 9.82
CA THR A 109 0.92 6.06 9.14
C THR A 109 0.52 5.36 7.84
N ILE A 110 0.80 4.06 7.70
CA ILE A 110 0.54 3.32 6.45
C ILE A 110 -0.97 3.15 6.15
N ASP A 111 -1.83 3.20 7.15
CA ASP A 111 -3.29 3.25 6.99
C ASP A 111 -3.73 4.50 6.21
N GLU A 112 -3.18 5.67 6.53
CA GLU A 112 -3.43 6.91 5.79
C GLU A 112 -2.93 6.85 4.34
N PHE A 113 -1.84 6.11 4.09
CA PHE A 113 -1.35 5.85 2.73
C PHE A 113 -2.37 5.04 1.93
N PHE A 114 -2.89 3.95 2.49
CA PHE A 114 -3.92 3.14 1.84
C PHE A 114 -5.21 3.93 1.60
N GLU A 115 -5.70 4.70 2.58
CA GLU A 115 -6.86 5.58 2.43
C GLU A 115 -6.67 6.52 1.22
N THR A 116 -5.50 7.17 1.14
CA THR A 116 -5.17 8.14 0.10
C THR A 116 -5.11 7.48 -1.29
N PHE A 117 -4.40 6.37 -1.43
CA PHE A 117 -4.26 5.69 -2.72
C PHE A 117 -5.57 5.07 -3.20
N PHE A 118 -6.38 4.52 -2.30
CA PHE A 118 -7.66 3.90 -2.68
C PHE A 118 -8.69 4.97 -3.04
N ALA A 119 -8.68 6.13 -2.38
CA ALA A 119 -9.48 7.29 -2.80
C ALA A 119 -9.05 7.83 -4.18
N LEU A 120 -7.75 7.92 -4.46
CA LEU A 120 -7.24 8.29 -5.78
C LEU A 120 -7.64 7.28 -6.86
N SER A 121 -7.60 5.99 -6.54
CA SER A 121 -8.01 4.91 -7.42
C SER A 121 -9.49 5.03 -7.80
N ARG A 122 -10.36 5.25 -6.81
CA ARG A 122 -11.80 5.43 -7.00
C ARG A 122 -12.15 6.59 -7.93
N ASP A 123 -11.40 7.68 -7.84
CA ASP A 123 -11.62 8.89 -8.64
C ASP A 123 -10.87 8.86 -9.99
N GLY A 124 -10.29 7.71 -10.38
CA GLY A 124 -9.58 7.56 -11.65
C GLY A 124 -8.30 8.40 -11.76
N LYS A 125 -7.70 8.80 -10.63
CA LYS A 125 -6.52 9.67 -10.57
C LYS A 125 -5.19 8.91 -10.57
N LEU A 126 -5.23 7.60 -10.77
CA LEU A 126 -4.06 6.72 -10.87
C LEU A 126 -3.92 6.20 -12.30
N ASN A 127 -2.67 6.10 -12.78
CA ASN A 127 -2.39 5.44 -14.06
C ASN A 127 -2.46 3.90 -13.95
N GLU A 128 -2.18 3.20 -15.05
CA GLU A 128 -2.17 1.72 -15.12
C GLU A 128 -1.20 1.06 -14.15
N LYS A 129 -0.17 1.78 -13.67
CA LYS A 129 0.80 1.31 -12.65
C LYS A 129 0.41 1.70 -11.23
N GLY A 130 -0.69 2.42 -11.05
CA GLY A 130 -1.20 2.82 -9.74
C GLY A 130 -0.59 4.09 -9.20
N ILE A 131 0.02 4.89 -10.08
CA ILE A 131 0.79 6.07 -9.70
C ILE A 131 -0.06 7.30 -10.04
N PRO A 132 -0.24 8.25 -9.10
CA PRO A 132 -0.89 9.53 -9.41
C PRO A 132 0.05 10.43 -10.21
N THR A 133 -0.35 11.69 -10.46
CA THR A 133 0.57 12.67 -11.08
C THR A 133 1.86 12.78 -10.27
N PHE A 134 2.99 13.03 -10.95
CA PHE A 134 4.30 13.01 -10.30
C PHE A 134 4.43 14.01 -9.14
N ILE A 135 3.75 15.16 -9.25
CA ILE A 135 3.69 16.17 -8.19
C ILE A 135 2.93 15.64 -6.98
N HIS A 136 1.75 15.04 -7.18
CA HIS A 136 0.95 14.50 -6.08
C HIS A 136 1.64 13.29 -5.43
N ALA A 137 2.23 12.40 -6.24
CA ALA A 137 3.03 11.27 -5.77
C ALA A 137 4.16 11.76 -4.85
N SER A 138 4.88 12.81 -5.25
CA SER A 138 5.98 13.36 -4.45
C SER A 138 5.54 13.80 -3.05
N MET A 139 4.37 14.42 -2.93
CA MET A 139 3.83 14.87 -1.63
C MET A 139 3.43 13.69 -0.74
N ILE A 140 2.74 12.70 -1.32
CA ILE A 140 2.27 11.51 -0.59
C ILE A 140 3.47 10.66 -0.15
N MET A 141 4.42 10.39 -1.06
CA MET A 141 5.60 9.59 -0.77
C MET A 141 6.54 10.28 0.23
N LEU A 142 6.65 11.62 0.22
CA LEU A 142 7.43 12.34 1.23
C LEU A 142 6.84 12.19 2.63
N LYS A 143 5.52 12.27 2.75
CA LYS A 143 4.80 12.09 4.01
C LYS A 143 5.00 10.67 4.55
N HIS A 144 4.81 9.67 3.70
CA HIS A 144 4.87 8.25 4.04
C HIS A 144 6.26 7.62 3.85
N LYS A 145 7.32 8.44 3.79
CA LYS A 145 8.70 7.96 3.52
C LYS A 145 9.23 6.95 4.53
N ASN A 146 8.66 6.88 5.72
CA ASN A 146 9.05 5.88 6.74
C ASN A 146 8.22 4.61 6.65
N ASP A 147 7.11 4.66 5.93
CA ASP A 147 6.12 3.59 5.84
C ASP A 147 6.41 2.77 4.59
N ILE A 148 6.53 3.42 3.43
CA ILE A 148 6.68 2.75 2.12
C ILE A 148 7.53 3.58 1.15
N ARG A 149 8.34 2.90 0.34
CA ARG A 149 9.14 3.51 -0.74
C ARG A 149 9.20 2.58 -1.95
N VAL A 150 9.23 3.15 -3.15
CA VAL A 150 9.60 2.38 -4.35
C VAL A 150 11.11 2.12 -4.35
N VAL A 151 11.55 1.06 -5.03
CA VAL A 151 12.98 0.69 -5.07
C VAL A 151 13.77 1.56 -6.06
N ASN A 152 13.12 1.98 -7.16
CA ASN A 152 13.75 2.78 -8.21
C ASN A 152 12.98 4.08 -8.46
N PRO A 153 13.67 5.23 -8.59
CA PRO A 153 15.14 5.44 -8.52
C PRO A 153 15.71 5.31 -7.08
N PRO A 154 17.04 5.38 -6.85
CA PRO A 154 17.62 5.35 -5.50
C PRO A 154 17.02 6.37 -4.54
N TRP A 155 16.93 6.02 -3.25
CA TRP A 155 16.24 6.82 -2.23
C TRP A 155 16.70 8.28 -2.14
N ILE A 156 18.01 8.55 -2.28
CA ILE A 156 18.52 9.93 -2.23
C ILE A 156 17.94 10.81 -3.36
N ILE A 157 17.76 10.22 -4.55
CA ILE A 157 17.17 10.90 -5.70
C ILE A 157 15.68 11.15 -5.42
N GLN A 158 14.96 10.12 -4.96
CA GLN A 158 13.56 10.26 -4.55
C GLN A 158 13.39 11.40 -3.52
N LEU A 159 14.19 11.40 -2.46
CA LEU A 159 14.10 12.38 -1.39
C LEU A 159 14.33 13.81 -1.89
N ILE A 160 15.37 14.05 -2.68
CA ILE A 160 15.67 15.38 -3.24
C ILE A 160 14.51 15.82 -4.14
N THR A 161 14.06 14.96 -5.04
CA THR A 161 12.93 15.25 -5.93
C THR A 161 11.66 15.59 -5.14
N TYR A 162 11.35 14.81 -4.11
CA TYR A 162 10.14 15.02 -3.32
C TYR A 162 10.20 16.33 -2.52
N LEU A 163 11.36 16.68 -1.96
CA LEU A 163 11.56 17.95 -1.25
C LEU A 163 11.40 19.17 -2.17
N ILE A 164 11.84 19.07 -3.43
CA ILE A 164 11.70 20.14 -4.43
C ILE A 164 10.24 20.28 -4.89
N LEU A 165 9.56 19.16 -5.18
CA LEU A 165 8.23 19.19 -5.79
C LEU A 165 7.10 19.41 -4.79
N THR A 166 7.30 19.07 -3.52
CA THR A 166 6.23 19.20 -2.51
C THR A 166 5.72 20.64 -2.39
N PRO A 167 6.56 21.69 -2.19
CA PRO A 167 6.09 23.07 -2.12
C PRO A 167 5.33 23.53 -3.38
N ILE A 168 5.77 23.09 -4.56
CA ILE A 168 5.10 23.37 -5.84
C ILE A 168 3.70 22.75 -5.84
N GLY A 169 3.58 21.50 -5.39
CA GLY A 169 2.29 20.82 -5.25
C GLY A 169 1.32 21.57 -4.33
N TRP A 170 1.79 22.09 -3.20
CA TRP A 170 0.98 22.92 -2.30
C TRP A 170 0.42 24.17 -3.00
N LEU A 171 1.26 24.88 -3.78
CA LEU A 171 0.87 26.06 -4.57
C LEU A 171 -0.14 25.71 -5.67
N MET A 172 -0.04 24.51 -6.25
CA MET A 172 -0.98 24.01 -7.24
C MET A 172 -2.28 23.44 -6.63
N GLY A 173 -2.45 23.52 -5.30
CA GLY A 173 -3.65 23.05 -4.60
C GLY A 173 -3.65 21.56 -4.23
N TYR A 174 -2.59 20.81 -4.55
CA TYR A 174 -2.43 19.43 -4.07
C TYR A 174 -2.16 19.39 -2.57
N ARG A 175 -2.47 18.26 -1.95
CA ARG A 175 -2.17 17.96 -0.54
C ARG A 175 -1.49 16.61 -0.45
N ASN A 176 -0.96 16.28 0.73
CA ASN A 176 -0.27 15.01 0.99
C ASN A 176 -1.22 13.90 1.48
N ASN A 177 -2.52 14.19 1.50
CA ASN A 177 -3.62 13.24 1.68
C ASN A 177 -4.68 13.52 0.62
N TYR A 178 -5.53 12.52 0.36
CA TYR A 178 -6.61 12.65 -0.61
C TYR A 178 -7.88 11.98 -0.08
N GLN A 179 -9.00 12.69 -0.14
CA GLN A 179 -10.33 12.16 0.10
C GLN A 179 -11.08 12.13 -1.23
N SER A 180 -11.81 11.05 -1.46
CA SER A 180 -12.59 10.91 -2.69
C SER A 180 -13.69 11.98 -2.73
N VAL A 181 -13.95 12.51 -3.93
CA VAL A 181 -15.00 13.50 -4.16
C VAL A 181 -16.37 12.88 -4.44
N ASN A 182 -16.46 11.55 -4.41
CA ASN A 182 -17.64 10.74 -4.72
C ASN A 182 -18.06 9.85 -3.55
#